data_AF-A0A8I1Q816-F1
#
_entry.id   AF-A0A8I1Q816-F1
#
_cell.length_a   1.000
_cell.length_b   1.000
_cell.length_c   1.000
_cell.angle_alpha   90.00
_cell.angle_beta   90.00
_cell.angle_gamma   90.00
#
_symmetry.space_group_name_H-M   'P 1'
#
loop_
_entity.id
_entity.type
_entity.pdbx_description
1 polymer ?
#
loop_
_entity_poly.entity_id
_entity_poly.type
_entity_poly.pdbx_seq_one_letter_code
_entity_poly.pdbx_strand_id
1 'polypeptide(L)'
;MMRIVDDAIIGRHGEIPVRRYGHGAPRLVWLHGGAFSHGGLDMNESDAVARALADRDLPVSAVDRDSLRASGQSFARELAAAGVATEHVVVPETRHGFLDRLADGAFEIGIDRLAAALA
;
A
#
# COMPACT_ATOMS: atom_id res chain seq x y z
N MET A 1 16.95 -6.23 -12.81
CA MET A 1 16.14 -7.17 -11.99
C MET A 1 15.78 -6.44 -10.70
N MET A 2 14.49 -6.28 -10.40
CA MET A 2 14.04 -5.63 -9.16
C MET A 2 14.48 -6.44 -7.94
N ARG A 3 15.09 -5.78 -6.94
CA ARG A 3 15.42 -6.40 -5.66
C ARG A 3 14.18 -6.44 -4.78
N ILE A 4 13.92 -7.60 -4.17
CA ILE A 4 12.86 -7.80 -3.19
C ILE A 4 13.49 -8.38 -1.92
N VAL A 5 13.17 -7.79 -0.77
CA VAL A 5 13.71 -8.20 0.53
C VAL A 5 12.58 -8.25 1.56
N ASP A 6 12.40 -9.41 2.18
CA ASP A 6 11.53 -9.59 3.33
C ASP A 6 12.29 -9.26 4.61
N ASP A 7 11.64 -8.53 5.51
CA ASP A 7 12.19 -7.92 6.71
C ASP A 7 11.08 -7.77 7.76
N ALA A 8 11.41 -7.29 8.95
CA ALA A 8 10.45 -6.91 9.97
C ALA A 8 10.88 -5.62 10.68
N ILE A 9 9.91 -4.82 11.11
CA ILE A 9 10.15 -3.65 11.97
C ILE A 9 9.50 -3.87 13.33
N ILE A 10 10.14 -3.37 14.40
CA ILE A 10 9.57 -3.47 15.75
C ILE A 10 8.47 -2.42 15.91
N GLY A 11 7.23 -2.88 16.02
CA GLY A 11 6.08 -2.08 16.37
C GLY A 11 5.77 -2.12 17.87
N ARG A 12 4.88 -1.23 18.30
CA ARG A 12 4.35 -1.14 19.68
C ARG A 12 3.77 -2.44 20.23
N HIS A 13 3.35 -3.36 19.36
CA HIS A 13 2.65 -4.60 19.71
C HIS A 13 3.37 -5.86 19.19
N GLY A 14 4.64 -5.73 18.78
CA GLY A 14 5.43 -6.83 18.23
C GLY A 14 6.02 -6.51 16.86
N GLU A 15 6.61 -7.52 16.23
CA GLU A 15 7.17 -7.40 14.89
C GLU A 15 6.07 -7.18 13.85
N ILE A 16 6.32 -6.24 12.94
CA ILE A 16 5.48 -5.95 11.78
C ILE A 16 6.26 -6.40 10.53
N PRO A 17 5.80 -7.44 9.82
CA PRO A 17 6.42 -7.89 8.58
C PRO A 17 6.42 -6.77 7.52
N VAL A 18 7.53 -6.63 6.81
CA VAL A 18 7.71 -5.67 5.73
C VAL A 18 8.37 -6.36 4.54
N ARG A 19 7.86 -6.12 3.34
CA ARG A 19 8.52 -6.50 2.09
C ARG A 19 8.95 -5.25 1.33
N ARG A 20 10.23 -5.15 0.99
CA ARG A 20 10.83 -3.99 0.31
C ARG A 20 11.10 -4.30 -1.16
N TYR A 21 10.69 -3.40 -2.04
CA TYR A 21 10.85 -3.48 -3.49
C TYR A 21 11.70 -2.30 -3.96
N GLY A 22 12.74 -2.59 -4.76
CA GLY A 22 13.66 -1.58 -5.27
C GLY A 22 14.69 -1.08 -4.24
N HIS A 23 15.33 0.04 -4.54
CA HIS A 23 16.42 0.62 -3.75
C HIS A 23 16.28 2.12 -3.57
N GLY A 24 16.81 2.67 -2.47
CA GLY A 24 16.91 4.11 -2.25
C GLY A 24 15.87 4.71 -1.31
N ALA A 25 15.90 6.04 -1.26
CA ALA A 25 14.99 6.91 -0.51
C ALA A 25 14.74 8.19 -1.34
N PRO A 26 13.56 8.85 -1.20
CA PRO A 26 12.43 8.44 -0.37
C PRO A 26 11.75 7.17 -0.88
N ARG A 27 10.93 6.52 -0.03
CA ARG A 27 10.18 5.29 -0.38
C ARG A 27 8.74 5.40 0.07
N LEU A 28 7.82 4.82 -0.71
CA LEU A 28 6.42 4.70 -0.32
C LEU A 28 6.28 3.61 0.75
N VAL A 29 5.58 3.92 1.84
CA VAL A 29 5.07 2.91 2.78
C VAL A 29 3.66 2.54 2.34
N TRP A 30 3.48 1.30 1.89
CA TRP A 30 2.21 0.80 1.37
C TRP A 30 1.55 -0.16 2.36
N LEU A 31 0.26 0.04 2.61
CA LEU A 31 -0.57 -0.84 3.43
C LEU A 31 -1.65 -1.43 2.53
N HIS A 32 -1.72 -2.75 2.45
CA HIS A 32 -2.69 -3.44 1.59
C HIS A 32 -4.13 -3.31 2.11
N GLY A 33 -5.09 -3.78 1.31
CA GLY A 33 -6.51 -3.85 1.65
C GLY A 33 -6.85 -4.85 2.77
N GLY A 34 -8.10 -5.30 2.86
CA GLY A 34 -8.53 -6.28 3.88
C GLY A 34 -8.94 -5.67 5.23
N ALA A 35 -9.23 -4.38 5.24
CA ALA A 35 -9.81 -3.64 6.37
C ALA A 35 -9.00 -3.76 7.69
N PHE A 36 -7.68 -3.90 7.59
CA PHE A 36 -6.80 -4.13 8.75
C PHE A 36 -7.10 -5.41 9.55
N SER A 37 -7.90 -6.32 8.99
CA SER A 37 -8.28 -7.58 9.64
C SER A 37 -7.90 -8.82 8.84
N HIS A 38 -7.76 -8.70 7.52
CA HIS A 38 -7.48 -9.80 6.59
C HIS A 38 -6.37 -9.41 5.60
N GLY A 39 -5.85 -10.41 4.88
CA GLY A 39 -4.77 -10.24 3.91
C GLY A 39 -3.39 -10.51 4.50
N GLY A 40 -2.36 -10.14 3.74
CA GLY A 40 -0.94 -10.25 4.09
C GLY A 40 -0.04 -9.85 2.92
N LEU A 41 1.27 -9.96 3.11
CA LEU A 41 2.25 -9.51 2.12
C LEU A 41 2.18 -10.22 0.75
N ASP A 42 1.64 -11.44 0.71
CA ASP A 42 1.52 -12.24 -0.52
C ASP A 42 0.20 -12.02 -1.29
N MET A 43 -0.71 -11.20 -0.75
CA MET A 43 -1.94 -10.78 -1.44
C MET A 43 -1.60 -9.90 -2.65
N ASN A 44 -2.41 -9.96 -3.71
CA ASN A 44 -2.19 -9.16 -4.92
C ASN A 44 -2.21 -7.66 -4.63
N GLU A 45 -3.15 -7.19 -3.79
CA GLU A 45 -3.18 -5.82 -3.27
C GLU A 45 -1.92 -5.38 -2.53
N SER A 46 -1.06 -6.31 -2.12
CA SER A 46 0.24 -6.02 -1.54
C SER A 46 1.35 -6.19 -2.58
N ASP A 47 1.56 -7.41 -3.07
CA ASP A 47 2.74 -7.77 -3.88
C ASP A 47 2.66 -7.18 -5.30
N ALA A 48 1.54 -7.31 -5.98
CA ALA A 48 1.42 -6.83 -7.36
C ALA A 48 1.43 -5.30 -7.43
N VAL A 49 0.78 -4.62 -6.49
CA VAL A 49 0.81 -3.15 -6.39
C VAL A 49 2.23 -2.65 -6.16
N ALA A 50 2.96 -3.23 -5.21
CA ALA A 50 4.31 -2.80 -4.88
C ALA A 50 5.30 -3.06 -6.03
N ARG A 51 5.17 -4.18 -6.75
CA ARG A 51 5.93 -4.44 -7.98
C ARG A 51 5.63 -3.42 -9.06
N ALA A 52 4.36 -3.15 -9.33
CA ALA A 52 3.95 -2.25 -10.41
C ALA A 52 4.44 -0.80 -10.17
N LEU A 53 4.52 -0.36 -8.91
CA LEU A 53 5.12 0.93 -8.55
C LEU A 53 6.65 0.90 -8.64
N ALA A 54 7.29 -0.16 -8.17
CA ALA A 54 8.75 -0.26 -8.23
C ALA A 54 9.29 -0.44 -9.66
N ASP A 55 8.51 -1.02 -10.57
CA ASP A 55 8.79 -1.03 -12.01
C ASP A 55 8.70 0.37 -12.65
N ARG A 56 8.07 1.34 -11.95
CA ARG A 56 8.05 2.77 -12.28
C ARG A 56 9.13 3.56 -11.52
N ASP A 57 10.18 2.88 -11.06
CA ASP A 57 11.31 3.43 -10.29
C ASP A 57 10.92 4.08 -8.95
N LEU A 58 9.77 3.70 -8.37
CA LEU A 58 9.32 4.15 -7.06
C LEU A 58 9.61 3.08 -5.99
N PRO A 59 10.61 3.28 -5.10
CA PRO A 59 10.90 2.30 -4.06
C PRO A 59 9.72 2.15 -3.09
N VAL A 60 9.32 0.90 -2.78
CA VAL A 60 8.16 0.62 -1.92
C VAL A 60 8.56 -0.27 -0.74
N SER A 61 8.01 0.01 0.45
CA SER A 61 7.94 -0.92 1.57
C SER A 61 6.48 -1.26 1.81
N ALA A 62 6.07 -2.46 1.40
CA ALA A 62 4.77 -3.02 1.73
C ALA A 62 4.81 -3.53 3.17
N VAL A 63 3.81 -3.16 3.97
CA VAL A 63 3.76 -3.43 5.41
C VAL A 63 2.52 -4.26 5.69
N ASP A 64 2.68 -5.36 6.42
CA ASP A 64 1.53 -6.13 6.91
C ASP A 64 0.83 -5.37 8.04
N ARG A 65 -0.47 -5.62 8.22
CA ARG A 65 -1.34 -4.82 9.08
C ARG A 65 -0.96 -4.89 10.58
N ASP A 66 -1.10 -3.77 11.28
CA ASP A 66 -1.38 -3.73 12.72
C ASP A 66 -2.91 -3.79 12.89
N SER A 67 -3.43 -4.85 13.51
CA SER A 67 -4.85 -5.22 13.54
C SER A 67 -5.76 -4.30 14.37
N LEU A 68 -5.27 -3.13 14.79
CA LEU A 68 -5.93 -2.26 15.77
C LEU A 68 -6.45 -0.94 15.19
N ARG A 69 -6.54 -0.75 13.87
CA ARG A 69 -7.09 0.49 13.28
C ARG A 69 -8.21 0.24 12.27
N ALA A 70 -9.31 0.98 12.44
CA ALA A 70 -10.48 0.95 11.58
C ALA A 70 -10.19 1.55 10.19
N SER A 71 -10.85 1.02 9.16
CA SER A 71 -10.91 1.40 7.72
C SER A 71 -10.00 2.52 7.18
N GLY A 72 -9.53 2.39 5.93
CA GLY A 72 -8.64 3.39 5.29
C GLY A 72 -9.17 4.83 5.31
N GLN A 73 -10.49 5.01 5.21
CA GLN A 73 -11.15 6.33 5.34
C GLN A 73 -11.05 6.93 6.75
N SER A 74 -11.15 6.12 7.80
CA SER A 74 -11.00 6.61 9.18
C SER A 74 -9.56 6.97 9.46
N PHE A 75 -8.63 6.15 8.99
CA PHE A 75 -7.20 6.45 9.10
C PHE A 75 -6.82 7.74 8.37
N ALA A 76 -7.29 7.95 7.13
CA ALA A 76 -7.04 9.20 6.41
C ALA A 76 -7.61 10.43 7.14
N ARG A 77 -8.80 10.31 7.75
CA ARG A 77 -9.38 11.38 8.59
C ARG A 77 -8.53 11.67 9.82
N GLU A 78 -8.03 10.64 10.49
CA GLU A 78 -7.16 10.80 11.66
C GLU A 78 -5.83 11.50 11.29
N LEU A 79 -5.23 11.14 10.16
CA LEU A 79 -4.01 11.79 9.64
C LEU A 79 -4.25 13.27 9.35
N ALA A 80 -5.33 13.59 8.63
CA ALA A 80 -5.70 14.96 8.33
C ALA A 80 -5.97 15.78 9.60
N ALA A 81 -6.69 15.21 10.58
CA ALA A 81 -6.97 15.86 11.86
C ALA A 81 -5.69 16.12 12.69
N ALA A 82 -4.65 15.31 12.50
CA ALA A 82 -3.33 15.50 13.11
C ALA A 82 -2.44 16.51 12.35
N GLY A 83 -2.94 17.15 11.29
CA GLY A 83 -2.19 18.12 10.48
C GLY A 83 -1.23 17.50 9.47
N VAL A 84 -1.33 16.19 9.21
CA VAL A 84 -0.54 15.53 8.15
C VAL A 84 -1.20 15.82 6.80
N ALA A 85 -0.40 16.31 5.84
CA ALA A 85 -0.87 16.49 4.46
C ALA A 85 -1.41 15.14 3.93
N THR A 86 -2.72 15.08 3.70
CA THR A 86 -3.44 13.84 3.38
C THR A 86 -4.39 14.08 2.21
N GLU A 87 -4.23 13.29 1.16
CA GLU A 87 -5.21 13.18 0.08
C GLU A 87 -5.93 11.83 0.18
N HIS A 88 -7.26 11.83 0.07
CA HIS A 88 -8.05 10.61 0.06
C HIS A 88 -8.88 10.55 -1.23
N VAL A 89 -8.50 9.64 -2.12
CA VAL A 89 -9.12 9.46 -3.44
C VAL A 89 -9.92 8.17 -3.46
N VAL A 90 -11.16 8.24 -3.93
CA VAL A 90 -11.98 7.07 -4.26
C VAL A 90 -11.99 6.92 -5.77
N VAL A 91 -11.58 5.76 -6.28
CA VAL A 91 -11.71 5.44 -7.71
C VAL A 91 -13.17 5.02 -7.97
N PRO A 92 -13.96 5.83 -8.68
CA PRO A 92 -15.39 5.58 -8.86
C PRO A 92 -15.64 4.28 -9.65
N GLU A 93 -16.82 3.70 -9.45
CA GLU A 93 -17.29 2.51 -10.19
C GLU A 93 -16.43 1.24 -10.03
N THR A 94 -15.50 1.24 -9.08
CA THR A 94 -14.70 0.05 -8.75
C THR A 94 -15.39 -0.81 -7.69
N ARG A 95 -15.21 -2.13 -7.79
CA ARG A 95 -15.62 -3.05 -6.72
C ARG A 95 -14.61 -3.01 -5.57
N HIS A 96 -15.08 -3.31 -4.36
CA HIS A 96 -14.18 -3.50 -3.22
C HIS A 96 -13.09 -4.54 -3.54
N GLY A 97 -11.85 -4.25 -3.14
CA GLY A 97 -10.68 -5.08 -3.45
C GLY A 97 -10.38 -5.18 -4.95
N PHE A 98 -10.54 -4.08 -5.71
CA PHE A 98 -10.23 -4.11 -7.14
C PHE A 98 -8.74 -4.25 -7.42
N LEU A 99 -7.87 -3.87 -6.48
CA LEU A 99 -6.43 -4.01 -6.63
C LEU A 99 -5.97 -5.50 -6.57
N ASP A 100 -6.80 -6.41 -6.04
CA ASP A 100 -6.52 -7.85 -6.10
C ASP A 100 -6.76 -8.44 -7.51
N ARG A 101 -7.48 -7.70 -8.36
CA ARG A 101 -7.94 -8.15 -9.67
C ARG A 101 -7.04 -7.62 -10.77
N LEU A 102 -5.88 -8.26 -10.93
CA LEU A 102 -4.84 -7.82 -11.89
C LEU A 102 -5.31 -7.71 -13.34
N ALA A 103 -6.33 -8.49 -13.73
CA ALA A 103 -6.89 -8.47 -15.07
C ALA A 103 -7.97 -7.39 -15.30
N ASP A 104 -8.36 -6.67 -14.25
CA ASP A 104 -9.34 -5.59 -14.33
C ASP A 104 -8.63 -4.27 -14.68
N GLY A 105 -9.18 -3.49 -15.62
CA GLY A 105 -8.63 -2.18 -15.96
C GLY A 105 -8.61 -1.20 -14.77
N ALA A 106 -9.46 -1.43 -13.76
CA ALA A 106 -9.41 -0.69 -12.50
C ALA A 106 -8.06 -0.83 -11.78
N PHE A 107 -7.37 -1.97 -11.91
CA PHE A 107 -6.04 -2.15 -11.32
C PHE A 107 -5.05 -1.11 -11.86
N GLU A 108 -4.91 -1.02 -13.18
CA GLU A 108 -3.98 -0.07 -13.83
C GLU A 108 -4.34 1.38 -13.50
N ILE A 109 -5.63 1.73 -13.50
CA ILE A 109 -6.08 3.06 -13.07
C ILE A 109 -5.61 3.36 -11.64
N GLY A 110 -5.69 2.38 -10.74
CA GLY A 110 -5.20 2.50 -9.37
C GLY A 110 -3.70 2.74 -9.29
N ILE A 111 -2.91 1.95 -10.04
CA ILE A 111 -1.45 2.11 -10.05
C ILE A 111 -1.03 3.46 -10.62
N ASP A 112 -1.64 3.90 -11.72
CA ASP A 112 -1.32 5.19 -12.33
C ASP A 112 -1.62 6.36 -11.39
N ARG A 113 -2.72 6.29 -10.63
CA ARG A 113 -3.05 7.31 -9.62
C ARG A 113 -2.03 7.32 -8.48
N LEU A 114 -1.62 6.16 -7.99
CA LEU A 114 -0.60 6.05 -6.94
C LEU A 114 0.75 6.60 -7.42
N ALA A 115 1.17 6.26 -8.64
CA ALA A 115 2.41 6.74 -9.21
C ALA A 115 2.39 8.26 -9.42
N ALA A 116 1.28 8.81 -9.92
CA ALA A 116 1.12 10.24 -10.14
C ALA A 116 1.18 11.06 -8.83
N ALA A 117 0.71 10.51 -7.71
CA ALA A 117 0.78 11.16 -6.40
C ALA A 117 2.20 11.22 -5.80
N LEU A 118 3.16 10.51 -6.39
CA LEU A 118 4.55 10.41 -5.92
C LEU A 118 5.56 11.16 -6.79
N ALA A 119 5.11 11.75 -7.92
CA ALA A 119 5.92 12.55 -8.84
C ALA A 119 5.92 14.03 -8.44
#